data_AF-A0A7R9KB91-F1
#
_entry.id   AF-A0A7R9KB91-F1
#
_cell.length_a   1.000
_cell.length_b   1.000
_cell.length_c   1.000
_cell.angle_alpha   90.00
_cell.angle_beta   90.00
_cell.angle_gamma   90.00
#
_symmetry.space_group_name_H-M   'P 1'
#
loop_
_entity.id
_entity.type
_entity.pdbx_description
1 polymer ?
#
loop_
_entity_poly.entity_id
_entity_poly.type
_entity_poly.pdbx_seq_one_letter_code
_entity_poly.pdbx_strand_id
1 'polypeptide(L)'
;PASISPGAELSLTKEQLADSERRIRHLSALLSEAEQDLAKLTQLNGVLKEEIRRQQRSVEREQHAQNFEYLKNVVLKFVTLQGGDERSHLVPVLNTILKLSPEETVQLNQVAKGGVDAQGAAKGWGTYLHLWPGT
;
A
#
# COMPACT_ATOMS: atom_id res chain seq x y z
N PRO A 1 7.67 -73.38 30.61
CA PRO A 1 8.02 -72.46 29.50
C PRO A 1 7.85 -73.17 28.15
N ALA A 2 6.68 -73.01 27.52
CA ALA A 2 6.40 -73.61 26.22
C ALA A 2 7.25 -72.89 25.16
N SER A 3 8.22 -73.59 24.57
CA SER A 3 8.97 -73.11 23.41
C SER A 3 8.01 -73.02 22.23
N ILE A 4 7.68 -71.80 21.84
CA ILE A 4 6.87 -71.52 20.65
C ILE A 4 7.61 -72.12 19.45
N SER A 5 6.89 -72.84 18.59
CA SER A 5 7.49 -73.48 17.41
C SER A 5 8.07 -72.40 16.47
N PRO A 6 9.29 -72.56 15.93
CA PRO A 6 9.92 -71.57 15.05
C PRO A 6 9.04 -71.13 13.86
N GLY A 7 8.14 -72.00 13.39
CA GLY A 7 7.18 -71.66 12.34
C GLY A 7 6.10 -70.66 12.78
N ALA A 8 5.69 -70.69 14.05
CA ALA A 8 4.72 -69.76 14.60
C ALA A 8 5.35 -68.36 14.81
N GLU A 9 6.59 -68.29 15.28
CA GLU A 9 7.34 -67.03 15.39
C GLU A 9 7.59 -66.38 14.02
N LEU A 10 7.91 -67.19 13.00
CA LEU A 10 8.05 -66.71 11.63
C LEU A 10 6.74 -66.17 11.04
N SER A 11 5.59 -66.79 11.39
CA SER A 11 4.28 -66.29 10.93
C SER A 11 3.91 -64.96 11.59
N LEU A 12 4.15 -64.82 12.90
CA LEU A 12 3.87 -63.60 13.66
C LEU A 12 4.74 -62.43 13.18
N THR A 13 6.02 -62.66 12.92
CA THR A 13 6.94 -61.63 12.41
C THR A 13 6.55 -61.17 11.00
N LYS A 14 6.07 -62.07 10.13
CA LYS A 14 5.55 -61.71 8.80
C LYS A 14 4.28 -60.86 8.89
N GLU A 15 3.38 -61.17 9.83
CA GLU A 15 2.18 -60.37 10.05
C GLU A 15 2.51 -58.97 10.58
N GLN A 16 3.41 -58.87 11.57
CA GLN A 16 3.91 -57.60 12.07
C GLN A 16 4.59 -56.76 10.98
N LEU A 17 5.36 -57.41 10.09
CA LEU A 17 5.98 -56.75 8.95
C LEU A 17 4.91 -56.20 7.99
N ALA A 18 3.90 -57.01 7.64
CA ALA A 18 2.81 -56.57 6.77
C ALA A 18 2.03 -55.38 7.36
N ASP A 19 1.80 -55.36 8.67
CA ASP A 19 1.15 -54.24 9.35
C ASP A 19 2.03 -52.99 9.46
N SER A 20 3.35 -53.17 9.60
CA SER A 20 4.31 -52.07 9.53
C SER A 20 4.31 -51.46 8.13
N GLU A 21 4.36 -52.27 7.08
CA GLU A 21 4.31 -51.81 5.69
C GLU A 21 3.01 -51.08 5.36
N ARG A 22 1.86 -51.55 5.86
CA ARG A 22 0.57 -50.85 5.71
C ARG A 22 0.60 -49.47 6.37
N ARG A 23 1.16 -49.39 7.58
CA ARG A 23 1.31 -48.11 8.31
C ARG A 23 2.24 -47.16 7.58
N ILE A 24 3.38 -47.64 7.08
CA ILE A 24 4.31 -46.84 6.29
C ILE A 24 3.61 -46.29 5.04
N ARG A 25 2.91 -47.13 4.27
CA ARG A 25 2.16 -46.69 3.08
C ARG A 25 1.13 -45.61 3.41
N HIS A 26 0.38 -45.77 4.50
CA HIS A 26 -0.61 -44.78 4.92
C HIS A 26 0.03 -43.45 5.34
N LEU A 27 1.10 -43.50 6.15
CA LEU A 27 1.83 -42.31 6.58
C LEU A 27 2.49 -41.58 5.41
N SER A 28 3.03 -42.32 4.43
CA SER A 28 3.58 -41.72 3.21
C SER A 28 2.50 -41.01 2.39
N ALA A 29 1.29 -41.55 2.31
CA ALA A 29 0.18 -40.90 1.63
C ALA A 29 -0.23 -39.60 2.35
N LEU A 30 -0.37 -39.63 3.68
CA LEU A 30 -0.68 -38.45 4.48
C LEU A 30 0.41 -37.38 4.40
N LEU A 31 1.68 -37.79 4.37
CA LEU A 31 2.80 -36.87 4.19
C LEU A 31 2.73 -36.17 2.84
N SER A 32 2.48 -36.93 1.77
CA SER A 32 2.34 -36.35 0.43
C SER A 32 1.17 -35.37 0.33
N GLU A 33 0.04 -35.68 0.97
CA GLU A 33 -1.10 -34.76 1.06
C GLU A 33 -0.74 -33.47 1.82
N ALA A 34 -0.06 -33.60 2.96
CA ALA A 34 0.40 -32.45 3.75
C ALA A 34 1.41 -31.58 2.99
N GLU A 35 2.33 -32.18 2.24
CA GLU A 35 3.29 -31.47 1.39
C GLU A 35 2.59 -30.69 0.27
N GLN A 36 1.55 -31.28 -0.34
CA GLN A 36 0.74 -30.60 -1.37
C GLN A 36 0.00 -29.40 -0.79
N ASP A 37 -0.60 -29.54 0.39
CA ASP A 37 -1.32 -28.45 1.04
C ASP A 37 -0.37 -27.34 1.50
N LEU A 38 0.82 -27.69 2.00
CA LEU A 38 1.85 -26.72 2.33
C LEU A 38 2.30 -25.92 1.09
N ALA A 39 2.43 -26.58 -0.06
CA ALA A 39 2.76 -25.90 -1.32
C ALA A 39 1.65 -24.89 -1.73
N LYS A 40 0.38 -25.29 -1.63
CA LYS A 40 -0.77 -24.41 -1.91
C LYS A 40 -0.80 -23.21 -0.96
N LEU A 41 -0.65 -23.45 0.35
CA LEU A 41 -0.65 -22.39 1.36
C LEU A 41 0.50 -21.41 1.14
N THR A 42 1.68 -21.90 0.76
CA THR A 42 2.84 -21.05 0.45
C THR A 42 2.56 -20.17 -0.76
N GLN A 43 1.96 -20.72 -1.82
CA GLN A 43 1.57 -19.94 -3.00
C GLN A 43 0.52 -18.87 -2.65
N LEU A 44 -0.54 -19.24 -1.91
CA LEU A 44 -1.57 -18.29 -1.48
C LEU A 44 -1.00 -17.18 -0.60
N ASN A 45 -0.07 -17.51 0.29
CA ASN A 45 0.61 -16.52 1.11
C ASN A 45 1.41 -15.51 0.26
N GLY A 46 2.08 -16.00 -0.80
CA GLY A 46 2.77 -15.15 -1.76
C GLY A 46 1.82 -14.18 -2.47
N VAL A 47 0.70 -14.69 -2.98
CA VAL A 47 -0.33 -13.87 -3.66
C VAL A 47 -0.92 -12.83 -2.71
N LEU A 48 -1.30 -13.23 -1.49
CA LEU A 48 -1.85 -12.32 -0.48
C LEU A 48 -0.88 -11.21 -0.11
N LYS A 49 0.42 -11.52 0.03
CA LYS A 49 1.45 -10.51 0.29
C LYS A 49 1.54 -9.49 -0.84
N GLU A 50 1.44 -9.91 -2.10
CA GLU A 50 1.45 -8.96 -3.22
C GLU A 50 0.16 -8.15 -3.31
N GLU A 51 -0.98 -8.75 -2.99
CA GLU A 51 -2.27 -8.06 -2.90
C GLU A 51 -2.22 -6.92 -1.87
N ILE A 52 -1.68 -7.19 -0.68
CA ILE A 52 -1.50 -6.18 0.37
C ILE A 52 -0.60 -5.04 -0.12
N ARG A 53 0.53 -5.36 -0.77
CA ARG A 53 1.42 -4.33 -1.32
C ARG A 53 0.75 -3.49 -2.40
N ARG A 54 -0.02 -4.13 -3.29
CA ARG A 54 -0.77 -3.42 -4.35
C ARG A 54 -1.82 -2.49 -3.73
N GLN A 55 -2.58 -2.98 -2.76
CA GLN A 55 -3.60 -2.19 -2.07
C GLN A 55 -2.98 -0.98 -1.39
N GLN A 56 -1.85 -1.16 -0.69
CA GLN A 56 -1.12 -0.08 -0.04
C GLN A 56 -0.71 1.01 -1.04
N ARG A 57 -0.11 0.64 -2.18
CA ARG A 57 0.22 1.58 -3.26
C ARG A 57 -1.01 2.28 -3.84
N SER A 58 -2.18 1.64 -3.81
CA SER A 58 -3.44 2.24 -4.29
C SER A 58 -3.95 3.27 -3.29
N VAL A 59 -3.94 2.94 -2.00
CA VAL A 59 -4.36 3.83 -0.92
C VAL A 59 -3.46 5.06 -0.85
N GLU A 60 -2.15 4.90 -1.00
CA GLU A 60 -1.21 6.04 -1.05
C GLU A 60 -1.53 6.96 -2.24
N ARG A 61 -1.75 6.41 -3.44
CA ARG A 61 -2.16 7.20 -4.61
C ARG A 61 -3.49 7.90 -4.40
N GLU A 62 -4.46 7.24 -3.78
CA GLU A 62 -5.75 7.83 -3.47
C GLU A 62 -5.63 8.93 -2.42
N GLN A 63 -4.82 8.74 -1.38
CA GLN A 63 -4.52 9.77 -0.39
C GLN A 63 -3.89 10.99 -1.05
N HIS A 64 -2.90 10.79 -1.92
CA HIS A 64 -2.30 11.89 -2.68
C HIS A 64 -3.33 12.59 -3.58
N ALA A 65 -4.18 11.82 -4.28
CA ALA A 65 -5.24 12.38 -5.12
C ALA A 65 -6.26 13.20 -4.30
N GLN A 66 -6.70 12.70 -3.15
CA GLN A 66 -7.59 13.41 -2.23
C GLN A 66 -6.91 14.68 -1.66
N ASN A 67 -5.62 14.61 -1.32
CA ASN A 67 -4.85 15.78 -0.90
C ASN A 67 -4.77 16.84 -2.02
N PHE A 68 -4.60 16.41 -3.28
CA PHE A 68 -4.62 17.32 -4.43
C PHE A 68 -6.00 17.94 -4.67
N GLU A 69 -7.07 17.18 -4.46
CA GLU A 69 -8.43 17.73 -4.54
C GLU A 69 -8.69 18.75 -3.43
N TYR A 70 -8.23 18.47 -2.21
CA TYR A 70 -8.29 19.42 -1.12
C TYR A 70 -7.48 20.68 -1.43
N LEU A 71 -6.25 20.52 -1.93
CA LEU A 71 -5.40 21.64 -2.37
C LEU A 71 -6.10 22.48 -3.43
N LYS A 72 -6.71 21.86 -4.46
CA LYS A 72 -7.50 22.55 -5.49
C LYS A 72 -8.58 23.43 -4.84
N ASN A 73 -9.33 22.91 -3.87
CA ASN A 73 -10.39 23.66 -3.20
C ASN A 73 -9.84 24.82 -2.37
N VAL A 74 -8.72 24.63 -1.67
CA VAL A 74 -8.05 25.69 -0.89
C VAL A 74 -7.50 26.79 -1.81
N VAL A 75 -6.82 26.41 -2.90
CA VAL A 75 -6.29 27.36 -3.90
C VAL A 75 -7.43 28.13 -4.56
N LEU A 76 -8.50 27.45 -4.97
CA LEU A 76 -9.66 28.10 -5.58
C LEU A 76 -10.25 29.14 -4.62
N LYS A 77 -10.51 28.77 -3.36
CA LYS A 77 -10.97 29.72 -2.33
C LYS A 77 -9.99 30.89 -2.15
N PHE A 78 -8.68 30.61 -2.07
CA PHE A 78 -7.67 31.65 -1.88
C PHE A 78 -7.66 32.69 -3.00
N VAL A 79 -7.89 32.27 -4.24
CA VAL A 79 -7.90 33.18 -5.41
C VAL A 79 -9.23 33.90 -5.55
N THR A 80 -10.37 33.26 -5.23
CA THR A 80 -11.70 33.87 -5.37
C THR A 80 -12.08 34.80 -4.22
N LEU A 81 -11.53 34.60 -3.02
CA LEU A 81 -11.78 35.50 -1.89
C LEU A 81 -11.14 36.86 -2.16
N GLN A 82 -11.99 37.90 -2.19
CA GLN A 82 -11.52 39.29 -2.18
C GLN A 82 -10.86 39.54 -0.82
N GLY A 83 -9.66 40.14 -0.84
CA GLY A 83 -8.70 40.12 0.28
C GLY A 83 -9.28 40.38 1.67
N GLY A 84 -8.66 39.82 2.71
CA GLY A 84 -9.16 39.93 4.06
C GLY A 84 -8.72 38.80 4.99
N ASP A 85 -9.38 38.73 6.14
CA ASP A 85 -9.03 37.80 7.22
C ASP A 85 -9.15 36.34 6.77
N GLU A 86 -10.21 35.98 6.04
CA GLU A 86 -10.43 34.62 5.53
C GLU A 86 -9.31 34.15 4.58
N ARG A 87 -8.79 35.03 3.72
CA ARG A 87 -7.67 34.70 2.83
C ARG A 87 -6.37 34.48 3.61
N SER A 88 -6.19 35.20 4.71
CA SER A 88 -5.04 35.06 5.61
C SER A 88 -5.08 33.73 6.38
N HIS A 89 -6.27 33.26 6.74
CA HIS A 89 -6.49 31.96 7.39
C HIS A 89 -6.16 30.76 6.48
N LEU A 90 -6.17 30.93 5.16
CA LEU A 90 -5.81 29.87 4.21
C LEU A 90 -4.29 29.71 4.02
N VAL A 91 -3.48 30.73 4.38
CA VAL A 91 -2.01 30.68 4.19
C VAL A 91 -1.35 29.56 5.02
N PRO A 92 -1.68 29.35 6.31
CA PRO A 92 -1.17 28.21 7.07
C PRO A 92 -1.55 26.85 6.48
N VAL A 93 -2.74 26.74 5.89
CA VAL A 93 -3.23 25.52 5.23
C VAL A 93 -2.40 25.25 3.97
N LEU A 94 -2.20 26.26 3.13
CA LEU A 94 -1.34 26.17 1.95
C LEU A 94 0.10 25.82 2.34
N ASN A 95 0.65 26.44 3.38
CA ASN A 95 1.98 26.11 3.90
C ASN A 95 2.08 24.64 4.35
N THR A 96 1.06 24.13 5.03
CA THR A 96 1.05 22.74 5.53
C THR A 96 1.05 21.72 4.38
N ILE A 97 0.28 21.98 3.33
CA ILE A 97 0.12 21.09 2.17
C ILE A 97 1.33 21.20 1.23
N LEU A 98 1.77 22.42 0.91
CA LEU A 98 2.82 22.68 -0.08
C LEU A 98 4.23 22.71 0.50
N LYS A 99 4.36 22.69 1.84
CA LYS A 99 5.65 22.79 2.56
C LYS A 99 6.44 24.01 2.11
N LEU A 100 5.79 25.18 2.19
CA LEU A 100 6.37 26.43 1.74
C LEU A 100 7.57 26.81 2.62
N SER A 101 8.53 27.46 1.99
CA SER A 101 9.60 28.17 2.69
C SER A 101 9.03 29.36 3.49
N PRO A 102 9.78 29.87 4.49
CA PRO A 102 9.40 31.07 5.21
C PRO A 102 9.18 32.27 4.27
N GLU A 103 10.00 32.40 3.22
CA GLU A 103 9.92 33.48 2.24
C GLU A 103 8.61 33.43 1.43
N GLU A 104 8.26 32.26 0.89
CA GLU A 104 7.00 32.05 0.15
C GLU A 104 5.77 32.28 1.04
N THR A 105 5.85 31.87 2.31
CA THR A 105 4.79 32.09 3.29
C THR A 105 4.57 33.58 3.58
N VAL A 106 5.64 34.38 3.65
CA VAL A 106 5.56 35.84 3.81
C VAL A 106 4.91 36.49 2.58
N GLN A 107 5.28 36.07 1.37
CA GLN A 107 4.67 36.57 0.13
C GLN A 107 3.16 36.29 0.07
N LEU A 108 2.73 35.07 0.41
CA LEU A 108 1.30 34.73 0.45
C LEU A 108 0.54 35.53 1.51
N ASN A 109 1.13 35.80 2.67
CA ASN A 109 0.53 36.65 3.70
C ASN A 109 0.36 38.10 3.24
N GLN A 110 1.31 38.65 2.49
CA GLN A 110 1.21 39.99 1.92
C GLN A 110 0.04 40.07 0.93
N VAL A 111 -0.04 39.11 0.00
CA VAL A 111 -1.14 39.00 -0.97
C VAL A 111 -2.49 38.79 -0.27
N ALA A 112 -2.53 37.98 0.80
CA ALA A 112 -3.75 37.71 1.56
C ALA A 112 -4.32 38.95 2.26
N LYS A 113 -3.44 39.83 2.75
CA LYS A 113 -3.79 41.10 3.40
C LYS A 113 -4.14 42.24 2.43
N GLY A 114 -4.17 41.97 1.14
CA GLY A 114 -4.44 42.99 0.11
C GLY A 114 -3.20 43.78 -0.32
N GLY A 115 -2.00 43.26 -0.07
CA GLY A 115 -0.74 43.79 -0.62
C GLY A 115 -0.81 43.87 -2.13
N VAL A 116 -0.75 45.10 -2.63
CA VAL A 116 -0.97 45.47 -4.03
C VAL A 116 0.21 44.98 -4.87
N ASP A 117 -0.01 43.96 -5.70
CA ASP A 117 0.83 43.65 -6.88
C ASP A 117 0.00 42.93 -7.98
N ALA A 118 -1.26 43.35 -8.14
CA ALA A 118 -2.10 42.93 -9.27
C ALA A 118 -1.56 43.42 -10.64
N GLN A 119 -0.54 44.29 -10.66
CA GLN A 119 0.09 44.79 -11.89
C GLN A 119 1.27 43.93 -12.39
N GLY A 120 1.82 42.99 -11.60
CA GLY A 120 2.96 42.17 -12.00
C GLY A 120 2.61 40.81 -12.63
N ALA A 121 1.41 40.29 -12.35
CA ALA A 121 1.01 38.93 -12.70
C ALA A 121 0.87 38.68 -14.21
N ALA A 122 0.60 39.71 -15.02
CA ALA A 122 0.45 39.56 -16.47
C ALA A 122 1.77 39.18 -17.19
N LYS A 123 2.94 39.37 -16.56
CA LYS A 123 4.25 39.03 -17.15
C LYS A 123 4.72 37.60 -16.87
N GLY A 124 4.12 36.90 -15.91
CA GLY A 124 4.63 35.59 -15.43
C GLY A 124 3.96 34.38 -16.08
N TRP A 125 2.64 34.40 -16.26
CA TRP A 125 1.87 33.22 -16.68
C TRP A 125 1.96 32.92 -18.18
N GLY A 126 2.23 33.92 -19.02
CA GLY A 126 2.33 33.73 -20.47
C GLY A 126 3.46 32.76 -20.83
N THR A 127 4.64 32.91 -20.22
CA THR A 127 5.84 32.15 -20.59
C THR A 127 5.75 30.65 -20.25
N TYR A 128 5.03 30.29 -19.18
CA TYR A 128 4.91 28.89 -18.74
C TYR A 128 3.82 28.10 -19.48
N LEU A 129 2.79 28.77 -20.02
CA LEU A 129 1.73 28.10 -20.79
C LEU A 129 2.24 27.53 -22.12
N HIS A 130 3.34 28.05 -22.66
CA HIS A 130 3.94 27.57 -23.92
C HIS A 130 4.80 26.31 -23.77
N LEU A 131 5.17 25.92 -22.55
CA LEU A 131 5.99 24.73 -22.29
C LEU A 131 5.17 23.48 -21.97
N TRP A 132 3.84 23.58 -21.88
CA TRP A 132 2.99 22.42 -21.66
C TRP A 132 2.80 21.66 -22.99
N PRO A 133 3.25 20.40 -23.11
CA PRO A 133 3.03 19.63 -24.33
C PRO A 133 1.58 19.15 -24.31
N GLY A 134 0.68 19.94 -24.89
CA GLY A 134 -0.74 19.59 -24.93
C GLY A 134 -1.72 20.69 -25.34
N THR A 135 -1.26 21.91 -25.63
CA THR A 135 -2.05 22.94 -26.33
C THR A 135 -1.66 23.06 -27.79
#